data_AF-I4C957-F1
#
_entry.id   AF-I4C957-F1
#
_cell.length_a   1.000
_cell.length_b   1.000
_cell.length_c   1.000
_cell.angle_alpha   90.00
_cell.angle_beta   90.00
_cell.angle_gamma   90.00
#
_symmetry.space_group_name_H-M   'P 1'
#
loop_
_entity.id
_entity.type
_entity.pdbx_description
1 polymer ?
#
loop_
_entity_poly.entity_id
_entity_poly.type
_entity_poly.pdbx_seq_one_letter_code
_entity_poly.pdbx_strand_id
1 'polypeptide(L)'
;MKEKKSAQSGKSRKPLDEPPLPEWLLDETATLKEIIEWWKAREATTLNAIERRPVFLGKTKNSGIRVNEIILDRAMNKARQERLRTGGNLSQLVEWLLWIYIGSPDDVVEQLKRSD
;
A
#
# COMPACT_ATOMS: atom_id res chain seq x y z
N MET A 1 28.33 69.03 -3.75
CA MET A 1 28.95 67.77 -3.27
C MET A 1 28.29 67.45 -1.93
N LYS A 2 27.54 66.37 -1.67
CA LYS A 2 27.60 64.98 -2.13
C LYS A 2 26.17 64.38 -2.18
N GLU A 3 25.90 63.69 -3.28
CA GLU A 3 24.99 62.53 -3.43
C GLU A 3 25.38 61.39 -2.43
N LYS A 4 24.62 60.35 -2.03
CA LYS A 4 23.44 59.63 -2.54
C LYS A 4 23.01 58.58 -1.47
N LYS A 5 21.68 58.33 -1.37
CA LYS A 5 20.93 57.03 -1.33
C LYS A 5 21.37 55.92 -0.37
N SER A 6 20.54 55.52 0.60
CA SER A 6 19.34 54.64 0.53
C SER A 6 19.64 53.14 0.37
N ALA A 7 19.23 52.42 1.42
CA ALA A 7 18.87 51.00 1.56
C ALA A 7 18.87 50.13 0.30
N GLN A 8 19.61 49.01 0.35
CA GLN A 8 19.43 47.89 -0.57
C GLN A 8 18.51 46.84 0.03
N SER A 9 17.27 46.90 -0.45
CA SER A 9 16.21 45.90 -0.36
C SER A 9 16.54 44.64 -1.19
N GLY A 10 16.11 43.49 -0.69
CA GLY A 10 15.59 42.34 -1.44
C GLY A 10 16.40 41.80 -2.63
N LYS A 11 17.21 40.77 -2.40
CA LYS A 11 17.56 39.83 -3.47
C LYS A 11 16.54 38.68 -3.50
N SER A 12 15.46 38.87 -4.27
CA SER A 12 14.68 37.75 -4.81
C SER A 12 15.62 36.87 -5.62
N ARG A 13 15.82 35.63 -5.19
CA ARG A 13 16.53 34.61 -6.00
C ARG A 13 15.67 34.34 -7.23
N LYS A 14 16.23 34.56 -8.43
CA LYS A 14 15.61 34.13 -9.69
C LYS A 14 15.39 32.60 -9.63
N PRO A 15 14.28 32.06 -10.18
CA PRO A 15 14.16 30.63 -10.35
C PRO A 15 15.29 30.18 -11.28
N LEU A 16 16.02 29.14 -10.85
CA LEU A 16 17.00 28.48 -11.69
C LEU A 16 16.24 27.89 -12.88
N ASP A 17 16.72 28.15 -14.09
CA ASP A 17 16.22 27.52 -15.32
C ASP A 17 16.41 26.00 -15.18
N GLU A 18 15.40 25.32 -14.66
CA GLU A 18 15.33 23.86 -14.68
C GLU A 18 15.18 23.43 -16.15
N PRO A 19 16.05 22.54 -16.66
CA PRO A 19 15.90 22.03 -18.00
C PRO A 19 14.51 21.37 -18.14
N PRO A 20 13.79 21.58 -19.26
CA PRO A 20 12.49 20.97 -19.45
C PRO A 20 12.63 19.45 -19.32
N LEU A 21 11.80 18.87 -18.47
CA LEU A 21 11.79 17.42 -18.27
C LEU A 21 11.51 16.72 -19.61
N PRO A 22 12.19 15.60 -19.92
CA PRO A 22 11.97 14.87 -21.16
C PRO A 22 10.50 14.47 -21.34
N GLU A 23 9.96 14.54 -22.56
CA GLU A 23 8.54 14.22 -22.85
C GLU A 23 8.12 12.82 -22.38
N TRP A 24 9.02 11.83 -22.45
CA TRP A 24 8.76 10.46 -21.98
C TRP A 24 8.55 10.39 -20.46
N LEU A 25 9.17 11.29 -19.69
CA LEU A 25 8.99 11.37 -18.24
C LEU A 25 7.64 11.97 -17.87
N LEU A 26 7.10 12.86 -18.71
CA LEU A 26 5.76 13.43 -18.52
C LEU A 26 4.67 12.35 -18.68
N ASP A 27 4.86 11.42 -19.61
CA ASP A 27 3.96 10.29 -19.86
C ASP A 27 3.97 9.28 -18.68
N GLU A 28 5.15 9.03 -18.11
CA GLU A 28 5.29 8.24 -16.89
C GLU A 28 4.64 8.92 -15.68
N THR A 29 4.74 10.25 -15.54
CA THR A 29 4.09 10.96 -14.43
C THR A 29 2.56 10.94 -14.52
N ALA A 30 1.99 10.94 -15.72
CA ALA A 30 0.55 10.78 -15.92
C ALA A 30 0.11 9.36 -15.52
N THR A 31 0.86 8.35 -15.96
CA THR A 31 0.63 6.95 -15.60
C THR A 31 0.77 6.72 -14.10
N LEU A 32 1.77 7.33 -13.45
CA LEU A 32 1.96 7.24 -12.00
C LEU A 32 0.80 7.89 -11.24
N LYS A 33 0.32 9.04 -11.71
CA LYS A 33 -0.86 9.71 -11.12
C LYS A 33 -2.10 8.84 -11.24
N GLU A 34 -2.33 8.23 -12.40
CA GLU A 34 -3.47 7.34 -12.62
C GLU A 34 -3.40 6.09 -11.71
N ILE A 35 -2.22 5.50 -11.55
CA ILE A 35 -2.00 4.38 -10.62
C ILE A 35 -2.24 4.82 -9.16
N ILE A 36 -1.75 6.00 -8.78
CA ILE A 36 -1.95 6.55 -7.44
C ILE A 36 -3.43 6.86 -7.19
N GLU A 37 -4.15 7.40 -8.17
CA GLU A 37 -5.58 7.68 -8.05
C GLU A 37 -6.41 6.40 -8.00
N TRP A 38 -6.09 5.42 -8.84
CA TRP A 38 -6.70 4.09 -8.79
C TRP A 38 -6.49 3.41 -7.44
N TRP A 39 -5.25 3.48 -6.91
CA TRP A 39 -4.91 2.92 -5.61
C TRP A 39 -5.61 3.66 -4.47
N LYS A 40 -5.61 5.00 -4.48
CA LYS A 40 -6.33 5.84 -3.50
C LYS A 40 -7.83 5.58 -3.53
N ALA A 41 -8.46 5.46 -4.70
CA ALA A 41 -9.89 5.17 -4.80
C ALA A 41 -10.25 3.80 -4.20
N ARG A 42 -9.37 2.81 -4.41
CA ARG A 42 -9.55 1.44 -3.90
C ARG A 42 -9.27 1.33 -2.40
N GLU A 43 -8.17 1.92 -1.93
CA GLU A 43 -7.78 1.86 -0.51
C GLU A 43 -8.53 2.83 0.38
N ALA A 44 -8.88 4.04 -0.06
CA ALA A 44 -9.64 4.98 0.77
C ALA A 44 -11.03 4.41 1.15
N THR A 45 -11.62 3.62 0.26
CA THR A 45 -12.88 2.89 0.52
C THR A 45 -12.68 1.79 1.56
N THR A 46 -11.48 1.22 1.66
CA THR A 46 -11.15 0.11 2.57
C THR A 46 -10.66 0.61 3.94
N LEU A 47 -9.94 1.74 3.98
CA LEU A 47 -9.37 2.35 5.19
C LEU A 47 -10.42 3.09 6.03
N ASN A 48 -11.34 3.83 5.40
CA ASN A 48 -12.39 4.56 6.13
C ASN A 48 -13.47 3.64 6.73
N ALA A 49 -13.52 2.37 6.32
CA ALA A 49 -14.51 1.41 6.79
C ALA A 49 -14.17 0.72 8.12
N ILE A 50 -12.97 0.95 8.70
CA ILE A 50 -12.48 0.19 9.86
C ILE A 50 -12.20 1.10 11.07
N GLU A 51 -13.06 2.08 11.35
CA GLU A 51 -13.05 2.72 12.68
C GLU A 51 -13.66 1.81 13.76
N ARG A 52 -14.43 0.80 13.38
CA ARG A 52 -15.06 -0.14 14.31
C ARG A 52 -14.83 -1.58 13.91
N ARG A 53 -14.42 -2.39 14.89
CA ARG A 53 -14.34 -3.85 14.74
C ARG A 53 -15.73 -4.39 14.35
N PRO A 54 -15.86 -5.13 13.24
CA PRO A 54 -17.16 -5.68 12.84
C PRO A 54 -17.65 -6.68 13.90
N VAL A 55 -18.92 -6.54 14.29
CA VAL A 55 -19.61 -7.53 15.14
C VAL A 55 -20.31 -8.52 14.20
N PHE A 56 -19.88 -9.78 14.25
CA PHE A 56 -20.47 -10.81 13.41
C PHE A 56 -21.88 -11.16 13.87
N LEU A 57 -22.84 -11.13 12.94
CA LEU A 57 -24.17 -11.70 13.14
C LEU A 57 -24.14 -13.22 12.94
N GLY A 58 -24.93 -13.97 13.69
CA GLY A 58 -25.08 -15.42 13.51
C GLY A 58 -24.04 -16.29 14.23
N LYS A 59 -23.93 -17.56 13.81
CA LYS A 59 -23.11 -18.56 14.49
C LYS A 59 -21.61 -18.30 14.29
N THR A 60 -20.87 -18.30 15.38
CA THR A 60 -19.41 -18.22 15.37
C THR A 60 -18.78 -19.59 15.56
N LYS A 61 -17.68 -19.86 14.86
CA LYS A 61 -16.82 -21.03 15.07
C LYS A 61 -15.46 -20.59 15.63
N ASN A 62 -14.83 -21.46 16.40
CA ASN A 62 -13.47 -21.29 16.88
C ASN A 62 -12.58 -22.35 16.23
N SER A 63 -11.86 -21.97 15.19
CA SER A 63 -10.91 -22.84 14.45
C SER A 63 -9.46 -22.44 14.71
N GLY A 64 -9.18 -21.81 15.85
CA GLY A 64 -7.94 -21.10 16.16
C GLY A 64 -8.11 -19.58 16.13
N ILE A 65 -9.05 -19.09 15.32
CA ILE A 65 -9.56 -17.72 15.37
C ILE A 65 -11.08 -17.75 15.55
N ARG A 66 -11.63 -16.80 16.31
CA ARG A 66 -13.08 -16.64 16.43
C ARG A 66 -13.61 -15.89 15.22
N VAL A 67 -14.39 -16.58 14.40
CA VAL A 67 -14.92 -16.04 13.14
C VAL A 67 -16.35 -16.53 12.91
N ASN A 68 -17.12 -15.77 12.13
CA ASN A 68 -18.43 -16.20 11.64
C ASN A 68 -18.30 -17.48 10.77
N GLU A 69 -19.25 -18.39 10.88
CA GLU A 69 -19.27 -19.66 10.12
C GLU A 69 -19.24 -19.45 8.60
N ILE A 70 -20.04 -18.53 8.07
CA ILE A 70 -20.10 -18.26 6.62
C ILE A 70 -18.78 -17.66 6.12
N ILE A 71 -18.16 -16.79 6.92
CA ILE A 71 -16.84 -16.23 6.60
C ILE A 71 -15.79 -17.34 6.58
N LEU A 72 -15.82 -18.25 7.56
CA LEU A 72 -14.91 -19.39 7.61
C LEU A 72 -15.06 -20.29 6.37
N ASP A 73 -16.28 -20.61 5.96
CA ASP A 73 -16.52 -21.45 4.78
C ASP A 73 -16.02 -20.77 3.50
N ARG A 74 -16.25 -19.46 3.35
CA ARG A 74 -15.72 -18.68 2.23
C ARG A 74 -14.18 -18.63 2.24
N ALA A 75 -13.57 -18.44 3.40
CA ALA A 75 -12.12 -18.43 3.56
C ALA A 75 -11.51 -19.79 3.18
N MET A 76 -12.12 -20.89 3.62
CA MET A 76 -11.70 -22.24 3.26
C MET A 76 -11.81 -22.51 1.76
N ASN A 77 -12.91 -22.07 1.13
CA ASN A 77 -13.06 -22.19 -0.33
C ASN A 77 -12.00 -21.37 -1.07
N LYS A 78 -11.70 -20.15 -0.60
CA LYS A 78 -10.65 -19.31 -1.17
C LYS A 78 -9.26 -19.94 -1.01
N ALA A 79 -8.94 -20.52 0.14
CA ALA A 79 -7.70 -21.25 0.35
C ALA A 79 -7.57 -22.42 -0.65
N ARG A 80 -8.64 -23.19 -0.87
CA ARG A 80 -8.62 -24.29 -1.86
C ARG A 80 -8.44 -23.80 -3.30
N GLN A 81 -9.02 -22.67 -3.66
CA GLN A 81 -8.83 -22.06 -4.98
C GLN A 81 -7.40 -21.56 -5.17
N GLU A 82 -6.82 -20.97 -4.13
CA GLU A 82 -5.43 -20.47 -4.14
C GLU A 82 -4.47 -21.48 -3.52
N ARG A 83 -4.66 -22.77 -3.82
CA ARG A 83 -3.91 -23.88 -3.21
C ARG A 83 -2.40 -23.74 -3.39
N LEU A 84 -1.94 -23.20 -4.52
CA LEU A 84 -0.51 -22.98 -4.78
C LEU A 84 0.13 -21.99 -3.79
N ARG A 85 -0.64 -21.01 -3.31
CA ARG A 85 -0.15 -19.97 -2.38
C ARG A 85 -0.39 -20.34 -0.92
N THR A 86 -1.49 -21.03 -0.66
CA THR A 86 -2.01 -21.24 0.71
C THR A 86 -1.99 -22.71 1.14
N GLY A 87 -1.44 -23.63 0.34
CA GLY A 87 -1.50 -25.06 0.62
C GLY A 87 -2.93 -25.64 0.75
N GLY A 88 -3.97 -24.87 0.43
CA GLY A 88 -5.38 -25.28 0.55
C GLY A 88 -5.95 -25.25 1.98
N ASN A 89 -5.29 -24.62 2.94
CA ASN A 89 -5.73 -24.58 4.34
C ASN A 89 -5.82 -23.17 4.93
N LEU A 90 -6.55 -23.05 6.05
CA LEU A 90 -6.81 -21.76 6.69
C LEU A 90 -5.55 -21.13 7.28
N SER A 91 -4.67 -21.91 7.91
CA SER A 91 -3.49 -21.38 8.60
C SER A 91 -2.56 -20.67 7.64
N GLN A 92 -2.29 -21.29 6.49
CA GLN A 92 -1.45 -20.73 5.43
C GLN A 92 -2.13 -19.55 4.72
N LEU A 93 -3.46 -19.56 4.58
CA LEU A 93 -4.18 -18.37 4.11
C LEU A 93 -4.02 -17.19 5.09
N VAL A 94 -4.13 -17.44 6.40
CA VAL A 94 -3.95 -16.40 7.43
C VAL A 94 -2.51 -15.89 7.45
N GLU A 95 -1.53 -16.79 7.38
CA GLU A 95 -0.11 -16.44 7.27
C GLU A 95 0.14 -15.52 6.06
N TRP A 96 -0.38 -15.88 4.89
CA TRP A 96 -0.22 -15.07 3.69
C TRP A 96 -0.94 -13.71 3.78
N LEU A 97 -2.12 -13.65 4.41
CA LEU A 97 -2.81 -12.38 4.67
C LEU A 97 -2.07 -11.51 5.68
N LEU A 98 -1.46 -12.11 6.71
CA LEU A 98 -0.61 -11.39 7.65
C LEU A 98 0.62 -10.82 6.94
N TRP A 99 1.27 -11.60 6.10
CA TRP A 99 2.39 -11.17 5.27
C TRP A 99 2.06 -9.93 4.43
N ILE A 100 0.90 -9.92 3.77
CA ILE A 100 0.40 -8.77 3.00
C ILE A 100 0.12 -7.58 3.93
N TYR A 101 -0.58 -7.82 5.04
CA TYR A 101 -1.01 -6.77 5.96
C TYR A 101 0.14 -6.03 6.63
N ILE A 102 1.20 -6.75 7.02
CA ILE A 102 2.38 -6.18 7.68
C ILE A 102 3.43 -5.65 6.69
N GLY A 103 3.21 -5.79 5.37
CA GLY A 103 4.08 -5.22 4.35
C GLY A 103 5.28 -6.06 3.95
N SER A 104 5.23 -7.40 4.09
CA SER A 104 6.26 -8.33 3.59
C SER A 104 7.68 -8.09 4.15
N PRO A 105 7.91 -8.25 5.46
CA PRO A 105 9.16 -7.94 6.14
C PRO A 105 10.31 -8.85 5.70
N ASP A 106 11.30 -8.29 4.98
CA ASP A 106 12.45 -9.04 4.46
C ASP A 106 13.38 -9.61 5.54
N ASP A 107 13.32 -9.08 6.76
CA ASP A 107 14.17 -9.49 7.89
C ASP A 107 13.78 -10.85 8.49
N VAL A 108 12.58 -11.33 8.20
CA VAL A 108 12.07 -12.62 8.71
C VAL A 108 11.91 -13.69 7.62
N VAL A 109 12.37 -13.42 6.39
CA VAL A 109 12.35 -14.38 5.28
C VAL A 109 13.76 -14.76 4.87
N GLU A 110 13.95 -16.06 4.64
CA GLU A 110 15.21 -16.59 4.13
C GLU A 110 15.47 -16.05 2.72
N GLN A 111 16.51 -15.22 2.57
CA GLN A 111 16.97 -14.80 1.26
C GLN A 111 17.67 -15.98 0.59
N LEU A 112 17.05 -16.51 -0.47
CA LEU A 112 17.66 -17.54 -1.29
C LEU A 112 18.96 -16.96 -1.87
N LYS A 113 20.10 -17.31 -1.27
CA LYS A 113 21.42 -16.99 -1.83
C LYS A 113 21.46 -17.65 -3.20
N ARG A 114 21.36 -16.87 -4.27
CA ARG A 114 21.71 -17.35 -5.60
C ARG A 114 23.20 -17.67 -5.55
N SER A 115 23.52 -18.95 -5.54
CA SER A 115 24.87 -19.42 -5.79
C SER A 115 25.19 -19.07 -7.24
N ASP A 116 26.03 -18.06 -7.44
CA ASP A 116 26.68 -17.78 -8.73
C ASP A 116 27.62 -18.92 -9.12
#